data_AF-A0A353E8J3-F1
#
_entry.id   AF-A0A353E8J3-F1
#
_cell.length_a   1.000
_cell.length_b   1.000
_cell.length_c   1.000
_cell.angle_alpha   90.00
_cell.angle_beta   90.00
_cell.angle_gamma   90.00
#
_symmetry.space_group_name_H-M   'P 1'
#
loop_
_entity.id
_entity.type
_entity.pdbx_description
1 polymer ?
#
loop_
_entity_poly.entity_id
_entity_poly.type
_entity_poly.pdbx_seq_one_letter_code
_entity_poly.pdbx_strand_id
1 'polypeptide(L)' 'DEHFLLPYEEIPVQFPGTGDIFSSLIVGRLKDGDNLRHATRLAMDTLRNWIDINKDNDDINRGIPVEKHLADLSF' A
#
# COMPACT_ATOMS: atom_id res chain seq x y z
N ASP A 1 -19.46 -9.99 -13.70
CA ASP A 1 -18.09 -10.05 -13.17
C ASP A 1 -17.26 -8.92 -13.76
N GLU A 2 -17.00 -7.90 -12.93
CA GLU A 2 -16.14 -6.78 -13.34
C GLU A 2 -14.69 -7.15 -13.04
N HIS A 3 -13.97 -7.63 -14.04
CA HIS A 3 -12.53 -7.80 -13.95
C HIS A 3 -11.82 -6.47 -14.19
N PHE A 4 -10.75 -6.21 -13.45
CA PHE A 4 -9.97 -5.01 -13.62
C PHE A 4 -8.47 -5.27 -13.51
N LEU A 5 -7.71 -4.44 -14.22
CA LEU A 5 -6.26 -4.40 -14.16
C LEU A 5 -5.86 -2.96 -13.84
N LEU A 6 -4.99 -2.81 -12.85
CA LEU A 6 -4.40 -1.54 -12.47
C LEU A 6 -2.90 -1.61 -12.75
N PRO A 7 -2.35 -0.77 -13.65
CA PRO A 7 -0.91 -0.73 -13.85
C PRO A 7 -0.21 -0.23 -12.59
N TYR A 8 1.04 -0.68 -12.41
CA TYR A 8 1.97 -0.19 -11.40
C TYR A 8 3.37 -0.05 -12.01
N GLU A 9 4.18 0.78 -11.39
CA GLU A 9 5.61 0.91 -11.68
C GLU A 9 6.41 0.27 -10.55
N GLU A 10 7.29 -0.65 -10.90
CA GLU A 10 8.11 -1.37 -9.93
C GLU A 10 9.22 -0.47 -9.36
N ILE A 11 9.35 -0.44 -8.02
CA ILE A 11 10.55 0.06 -7.36
C ILE A 11 11.41 -1.17 -7.03
N PRO A 12 12.70 -1.21 -7.42
CA PRO A 12 13.56 -2.38 -7.22
C PRO A 12 14.04 -2.50 -5.76
N VAL A 13 13.10 -2.66 -4.82
CA VAL A 13 13.33 -2.86 -3.39
C VAL A 13 12.31 -3.84 -2.83
N GLN A 14 12.72 -4.65 -1.86
CA GLN A 14 11.86 -5.65 -1.23
C GLN A 14 11.72 -5.37 0.26
N PHE A 15 10.52 -4.96 0.67
CA PHE A 15 10.12 -4.86 2.08
C PHE A 15 9.22 -6.06 2.44
N PRO A 16 9.52 -6.82 3.51
CA PRO A 16 8.60 -7.83 4.02
C PRO A 16 7.31 -7.18 4.56
N GLY A 17 6.19 -7.89 4.49
CA GLY A 17 4.90 -7.44 5.03
C GLY A 17 4.10 -6.47 4.15
N THR A 18 4.58 -6.11 2.95
CA THR A 18 3.83 -5.24 2.01
C THR A 18 2.48 -5.82 1.60
N GLY A 19 2.36 -7.15 1.50
CA GLY A 19 1.09 -7.84 1.26
C GLY A 19 0.07 -7.69 2.40
N ASP A 20 0.53 -7.67 3.66
CA ASP A 20 -0.33 -7.49 4.83
C ASP A 20 -0.85 -6.06 4.90
N ILE A 21 0.01 -5.08 4.61
CA ILE A 21 -0.37 -3.66 4.52
C ILE A 21 -1.39 -3.47 3.38
N PHE A 22 -1.07 -4.00 2.20
CA PHE A 22 -1.95 -3.91 1.02
C PHE A 22 -3.35 -4.45 1.28
N SER A 23 -3.43 -5.67 1.81
CA SER A 23 -4.70 -6.32 2.11
C SER A 23 -5.48 -5.60 3.21
N SER A 24 -4.79 -5.09 4.24
CA SER A 24 -5.41 -4.32 5.32
C SER A 24 -6.04 -3.01 4.83
N LEU A 25 -5.35 -2.27 3.95
CA LEU A 25 -5.89 -1.04 3.34
C LEU A 25 -7.14 -1.32 2.50
N ILE A 26 -7.09 -2.37 1.67
CA ILE A 26 -8.25 -2.78 0.85
C ILE A 26 -9.44 -3.13 1.75
N VAL A 27 -9.24 -3.99 2.75
CA VAL A 27 -10.32 -4.41 3.66
C VAL A 27 -10.91 -3.22 4.42
N GLY A 28 -10.08 -2.27 4.86
CA GLY A 28 -10.54 -1.04 5.50
C GLY A 28 -11.47 -0.24 4.59
N ARG A 29 -11.01 0.08 3.38
CA ARG A 29 -11.80 0.87 2.41
C ARG A 29 -13.09 0.17 1.97
N LEU A 30 -13.05 -1.15 1.78
CA LEU A 30 -14.26 -1.94 1.49
C LEU A 30 -15.28 -1.85 2.63
N LYS A 31 -14.83 -1.84 3.90
CA LYS A 31 -15.71 -1.63 5.05
C LYS A 31 -16.32 -0.22 5.09
N ASP A 32 -15.59 0.77 4.59
CA ASP A 32 -16.05 2.16 4.48
C ASP A 32 -16.98 2.40 3.27
N GLY A 33 -17.24 1.37 2.47
CA GLY A 33 -18.18 1.41 1.34
C GLY A 33 -17.55 1.68 -0.03
N ASP A 34 -16.21 1.70 -0.12
CA ASP A 34 -15.54 1.79 -1.42
C ASP A 34 -15.77 0.53 -2.26
N ASN A 35 -15.75 0.70 -3.59
CA ASN A 35 -15.66 -0.45 -4.49
C ASN A 35 -14.23 -1.01 -4.53
N LEU A 36 -14.11 -2.29 -4.91
CA LEU A 36 -12.84 -3.02 -4.91
C LEU A 36 -11.76 -2.35 -5.78
N ARG A 37 -12.14 -1.81 -6.95
CA ARG A 37 -11.19 -1.13 -7.84
C ARG A 37 -10.60 0.12 -7.18
N HIS A 38 -11.42 0.94 -6.54
CA HIS A 38 -10.98 2.14 -5.82
C HIS A 38 -10.12 1.79 -4.60
N ALA A 39 -10.59 0.86 -3.77
CA ALA A 39 -9.84 0.37 -2.61
C ALA A 39 -8.46 -0.18 -3.00
N THR A 40 -8.39 -0.91 -4.12
CA THR A 40 -7.13 -1.46 -4.65
C THR A 40 -6.20 -0.35 -5.12
N ARG A 41 -6.70 0.63 -5.89
CA ARG A 41 -5.88 1.77 -6.36
C ARG A 41 -5.30 2.54 -5.19
N LEU A 42 -6.11 2.85 -4.17
CA LEU A 42 -5.67 3.58 -2.99
C LEU A 42 -4.57 2.81 -2.22
N ALA A 43 -4.72 1.49 -2.08
CA ALA A 43 -3.70 0.66 -1.45
C ALA A 43 -2.38 0.64 -2.26
N MET A 44 -2.47 0.58 -3.60
CA MET A 44 -1.29 0.64 -4.48
C MET A 44 -0.55 1.98 -4.36
N ASP A 45 -1.28 3.10 -4.43
CA ASP A 45 -0.71 4.44 -4.42
C ASP A 45 -0.07 4.74 -3.05
N THR A 46 -0.72 4.32 -1.96
CA THR A 46 -0.19 4.42 -0.59
C THR A 46 1.11 3.63 -0.44
N LEU A 47 1.11 2.36 -0.83
CA LEU A 47 2.32 1.53 -0.74
C LEU A 47 3.43 2.04 -1.63
N ARG A 48 3.12 2.51 -2.84
CA ARG A 48 4.13 3.14 -3.70
C ARG A 48 4.80 4.30 -2.99
N ASN A 49 4.02 5.22 -2.42
CA ASN A 49 4.57 6.38 -1.70
C ASN A 49 5.46 5.92 -0.54
N TRP A 50 5.00 4.96 0.27
CA TRP A 50 5.75 4.47 1.42
C TRP A 50 7.03 3.72 1.01
N ILE A 51 6.98 2.91 -0.04
CA ILE A 51 8.17 2.24 -0.56
C ILE A 51 9.17 3.29 -1.08
N ASP A 52 8.71 4.30 -1.81
CA ASP A 52 9.61 5.33 -2.39
C ASP A 52 10.32 6.17 -1.33
N ILE A 53 9.62 6.54 -0.25
CA ILE A 53 10.20 7.29 0.88
C ILE A 53 11.17 6.45 1.70
N ASN A 54 10.98 5.13 1.77
CA ASN A 54 11.77 4.24 2.63
C ASN A 54 12.84 3.43 1.88
N LYS A 55 12.88 3.46 0.53
CA LYS A 55 13.76 2.60 -0.29
C LYS A 55 15.25 2.71 0.04
N ASP A 56 15.67 3.85 0.59
CA ASP A 56 17.06 4.14 0.95
C ASP A 56 17.35 3.93 2.46
N ASN A 57 16.40 3.36 3.23
CA ASN A 57 16.65 3.00 4.63
C ASN A 57 17.61 1.82 4.74
N ASP A 58 18.57 1.90 5.67
CA ASP A 58 19.56 0.85 5.92
C ASP A 58 18.94 -0.49 6.41
N ASP A 59 17.72 -0.46 6.95
CA ASP A 59 17.07 -1.60 7.59
C ASP A 59 15.78 -2.06 6.88
N ILE A 60 15.91 -2.41 5.60
CA ILE A 60 14.79 -2.91 4.77
C ILE A 60 14.17 -4.22 5.28
N ASN A 61 14.92 -4.99 6.08
CA ASN A 61 14.48 -6.29 6.61
C ASN A 61 13.41 -6.17 7.71
N ARG A 62 13.21 -4.98 8.29
CA ARG A 62 12.16 -4.72 9.27
C ARG A 62 10.83 -4.31 8.66
N GLY A 63 10.74 -4.23 7.33
CA GLY A 63 9.55 -3.78 6.63
C GLY A 63 9.40 -2.26 6.65
N ILE A 64 8.24 -1.78 6.20
CA ILE A 64 7.91 -0.35 6.19
C ILE A 64 7.51 0.08 7.61
N PRO A 65 8.08 1.16 8.17
CA PRO A 65 7.67 1.69 9.48
C PRO A 65 6.31 2.40 9.38
N VAL A 66 5.23 1.61 9.33
CA VAL A 66 3.85 2.07 9.09
C VAL A 66 3.39 3.14 10.08
N GLU A 67 3.87 3.08 11.33
CA GLU A 67 3.57 4.03 12.39
C GLU A 67 3.97 5.47 12.05
N LYS A 68 4.97 5.66 11.18
CA LYS A 68 5.41 6.98 10.73
C LYS A 68 4.48 7.59 9.67
N HIS A 69 3.66 6.77 9.04
CA HIS A 69 2.87 7.14 7.87
C HIS A 69 1.34 7.04 8.11
N LEU A 70 0.90 6.67 9.32
CA LEU A 70 -0.53 6.59 9.64
C LEU A 70 -1.27 7.91 9.42
N ALA A 71 -0.58 9.05 9.54
CA ALA A 71 -1.16 10.37 9.26
C ALA A 71 -1.46 10.61 7.77
N ASP A 72 -0.81 9.87 6.87
CA ASP A 72 -1.05 9.96 5.42
C ASP A 72 -2.35 9.27 5.00
N LEU A 73 -2.90 8.42 5.87
CA LEU A 73 -4.20 7.79 5.67
C LEU A 73 -5.30 8.80 6.00
N SER A 74 -5.56 9.73 5.08
CA SER A 74 -6.76 10.57 5.14
C SER A 74 -7.98 9.71 4.77
N PHE A 75 -8.71 9.28 5.80
CA PHE A 75 -10.01 8.60 5.69
C PHE A 75 -11.13 9.61 5.42
#